data_AF-A0A5B0NNN5-F1
#
_entry.id   AF-A0A5B0NNN5-F1
#
_cell.length_a   1.000
_cell.length_b   1.000
_cell.length_c   1.000
_cell.angle_alpha   90.00
_cell.angle_beta   90.00
_cell.angle_gamma   90.00
#
_symmetry.space_group_name_H-M   'P 1'
#
loop_
_entity.id
_entity.type
_entity.pdbx_description
1 polymer ?
#
loop_
_entity_poly.entity_id
_entity_poly.type
_entity_poly.pdbx_seq_one_letter_code
_entity_poly.pdbx_strand_id
1 'polypeptide(L)'
;MRPFHRFIQALDPESQRRLVHDSLEIMMKALEKKFYPRETDTSEFITIYKPFFQKNMYLEKKITNDHFSSMSDSENLETERIEQIGPILQYAYKCIQKPPKNSDRKKSTHEFVFSYYFLNYIDTFDKEAIEKSNVEGINIELLKKQLKLIRDTCRILNDPFDFYEKNQLKLEKKITQYKKNKEMEKWSKEFEEALFSWENMDLFQPLRQSH
;
A
#
# COMPACT_ATOMS: atom_id res chain seq x y z
N MET A 1 -1.94 -5.21 -22.85
CA MET A 1 -3.05 -5.78 -22.05
C MET A 1 -2.44 -6.49 -20.85
N ARG A 2 -2.85 -6.19 -19.60
CA ARG A 2 -2.40 -6.94 -18.42
C ARG A 2 -3.21 -8.24 -18.34
N PRO A 3 -2.63 -9.42 -18.58
CA PRO A 3 -3.38 -10.66 -18.83
C PRO A 3 -4.29 -11.05 -17.65
N PHE A 4 -3.92 -10.71 -16.42
CA PHE A 4 -4.69 -11.05 -15.21
C PHE A 4 -5.71 -9.99 -14.78
N HIS A 5 -5.66 -8.78 -15.32
CA HIS A 5 -6.50 -7.68 -14.81
C HIS A 5 -7.99 -7.94 -15.00
N ARG A 6 -8.38 -8.54 -16.13
CA ARG A 6 -9.78 -8.91 -16.41
C ARG A 6 -10.25 -10.10 -15.59
N PHE A 7 -9.37 -11.09 -15.34
CA PHE A 7 -9.72 -12.26 -14.54
C PHE A 7 -9.91 -11.90 -13.07
N ILE A 8 -9.06 -11.03 -12.52
CA ILE A 8 -9.22 -10.53 -11.15
C ILE A 8 -10.51 -9.70 -11.04
N GLN A 9 -10.83 -8.86 -12.02
CA GLN A 9 -12.08 -8.09 -12.05
C GLN A 9 -13.34 -8.96 -12.18
N ALA A 10 -13.22 -10.18 -12.70
CA ALA A 10 -14.31 -11.13 -12.83
C ALA A 10 -14.59 -11.91 -11.54
N LEU A 11 -13.70 -11.85 -10.54
CA LEU A 11 -13.94 -12.43 -9.22
C LEU A 11 -14.98 -11.62 -8.46
N ASP A 12 -15.72 -12.26 -7.56
CA ASP A 12 -16.55 -11.54 -6.61
C ASP A 12 -15.70 -10.67 -5.66
N PRO A 13 -16.25 -9.60 -5.06
CA PRO A 13 -15.48 -8.66 -4.24
C PRO A 13 -14.71 -9.30 -3.07
N GLU A 14 -15.24 -10.38 -2.49
CA GLU A 14 -14.61 -11.08 -1.36
C GLU A 14 -13.43 -11.94 -1.84
N SER A 15 -13.58 -12.62 -2.98
CA SER A 15 -12.45 -13.30 -3.64
C SER A 15 -11.37 -12.33 -4.11
N GLN A 16 -11.73 -11.14 -4.59
CA GLN A 16 -10.74 -10.08 -4.91
C GLN A 16 -9.99 -9.63 -3.66
N ARG A 17 -10.72 -9.39 -2.56
CA ARG A 17 -10.14 -9.01 -1.27
C ARG A 17 -9.13 -10.06 -0.78
N ARG A 18 -9.52 -11.33 -0.77
CA ARG A 18 -8.67 -12.48 -0.40
C ARG A 18 -7.39 -12.52 -1.21
N LEU A 19 -7.51 -12.46 -2.53
CA LEU A 19 -6.35 -12.50 -3.42
C LEU A 19 -5.36 -11.36 -3.16
N VAL A 20 -5.85 -10.14 -2.94
CA VAL A 20 -4.99 -8.99 -2.64
C VAL A 20 -4.38 -9.11 -1.24
N HIS A 21 -5.13 -9.60 -0.26
CA HIS A 21 -4.64 -9.89 1.08
C HIS A 21 -3.49 -10.92 1.07
N ASP A 22 -3.67 -12.04 0.37
CA ASP A 22 -2.65 -13.08 0.23
C ASP A 22 -1.40 -12.54 -0.50
N SER A 23 -1.60 -11.68 -1.51
CA SER A 23 -0.51 -11.02 -2.22
C SER A 23 0.31 -10.10 -1.31
N LEU A 24 -0.36 -9.37 -0.42
CA LEU A 24 0.28 -8.55 0.62
C LEU A 24 1.03 -9.42 1.62
N GLU A 25 0.47 -10.55 2.05
CA GLU A 25 1.13 -11.47 2.98
C GLU A 25 2.41 -12.06 2.35
N ILE A 26 2.34 -12.49 1.09
CA ILE A 26 3.51 -13.00 0.35
C ILE A 26 4.57 -11.92 0.23
N MET A 27 4.18 -10.68 -0.09
CA MET A 27 5.09 -9.55 -0.14
C MET A 27 5.76 -9.31 1.22
N MET A 28 5.00 -9.35 2.31
CA MET A 28 5.50 -9.20 3.68
C MET A 28 6.54 -10.25 4.02
N LYS A 29 6.24 -11.54 3.77
CA LYS A 29 7.16 -12.67 3.98
C LYS A 29 8.44 -12.53 3.17
N ALA A 30 8.34 -12.06 1.92
CA ALA A 30 9.51 -11.82 1.07
C ALA A 30 10.39 -10.68 1.61
N LEU A 31 9.78 -9.60 2.12
CA LEU A 31 10.49 -8.49 2.76
C LEU A 31 11.15 -8.92 4.07
N GLU A 32 10.43 -9.65 4.93
CA GLU A 32 10.94 -10.24 6.18
C GLU A 32 12.21 -11.06 5.90
N LYS A 33 12.13 -12.02 4.98
CA LYS A 33 13.27 -12.86 4.59
C LYS A 33 14.46 -12.08 4.04
N LYS A 34 14.21 -11.03 3.25
CA LYS A 34 15.26 -10.29 2.54
C LYS A 34 15.97 -9.26 3.42
N PHE A 35 15.23 -8.57 4.29
CA PHE A 35 15.73 -7.41 5.04
C PHE A 35 15.75 -7.60 6.56
N TYR A 36 15.15 -8.67 7.07
CA TYR A 36 15.05 -8.98 8.51
C TYR A 36 15.31 -10.49 8.77
N PRO A 37 16.43 -11.07 8.29
CA PRO A 37 16.68 -12.51 8.36
C PRO A 37 16.96 -13.04 9.79
N ARG A 38 17.06 -12.17 10.80
CA ARG A 38 17.29 -12.56 12.20
C ARG A 38 16.06 -12.22 13.03
N GLU A 39 15.50 -13.21 13.73
CA GLU A 39 14.34 -13.05 14.63
C GLU A 39 14.56 -12.05 15.78
N THR A 40 15.79 -11.62 16.01
CA THR A 40 16.16 -10.60 17.01
C THR A 40 15.96 -9.15 16.54
N ASP A 41 15.72 -8.92 15.24
CA ASP A 41 15.43 -7.58 14.75
C ASP A 41 13.97 -7.23 15.08
N THR A 42 13.78 -6.53 16.20
CA THR A 42 12.52 -5.87 16.62
C THR A 42 12.19 -4.70 15.70
N SER A 43 12.11 -4.96 14.40
CA SER A 43 11.72 -3.95 13.44
C SER A 43 10.28 -3.54 13.71
N GLU A 44 10.09 -2.23 13.89
CA GLU A 44 8.78 -1.60 14.01
C GLU A 44 7.87 -2.02 12.83
N PHE A 45 8.40 -2.05 11.60
CA PHE A 45 7.70 -2.52 10.41
C PHE A 45 7.14 -3.95 10.56
N ILE A 46 7.99 -4.92 10.93
CA ILE A 46 7.55 -6.33 11.11
C ILE A 46 6.56 -6.43 12.27
N THR A 47 6.85 -5.78 13.38
CA THR A 47 6.05 -5.84 14.61
C THR A 47 4.63 -5.31 14.38
N ILE A 48 4.50 -4.25 13.59
CA ILE A 48 3.21 -3.61 13.31
C ILE A 48 2.41 -4.36 12.26
N TYR A 49 3.03 -4.82 11.17
CA TYR A 49 2.30 -5.44 10.06
C TYR A 49 2.04 -6.93 10.24
N LYS A 50 2.90 -7.68 10.95
CA LYS A 50 2.74 -9.14 11.10
C LYS A 50 1.42 -9.56 11.75
N PRO A 51 0.91 -8.88 12.80
CA PRO A 51 -0.39 -9.21 13.39
C PRO A 51 -1.58 -9.15 12.41
N PHE A 52 -1.51 -8.26 11.40
CA PHE A 52 -2.55 -8.14 10.37
C PHE A 52 -2.78 -9.45 9.61
N PHE A 53 -1.73 -10.25 9.41
CA PHE A 53 -1.78 -11.50 8.64
C PHE A 53 -1.92 -12.75 9.53
N GLN A 54 -1.60 -12.66 10.82
CA GLN A 54 -1.61 -13.81 11.73
C GLN A 54 -3.01 -14.19 12.23
N LYS A 55 -3.95 -13.23 12.25
CA LYS A 55 -5.34 -13.49 12.60
C LYS A 55 -6.19 -13.49 11.34
N ASN A 56 -6.76 -14.64 10.98
CA ASN A 56 -7.82 -14.77 9.98
C ASN A 56 -9.14 -14.07 10.40
N MET A 57 -9.08 -12.90 11.03
CA MET A 57 -10.26 -12.15 11.50
C MET A 57 -11.23 -11.80 10.37
N TYR A 58 -10.76 -11.82 9.13
CA TYR A 58 -11.52 -11.38 7.95
C TYR A 58 -12.15 -12.51 7.15
N LEU A 59 -11.63 -13.74 7.22
CA LEU A 59 -11.90 -14.76 6.18
C LEU A 59 -12.64 -16.00 6.67
N GLU A 60 -12.59 -16.31 7.96
CA GLU A 60 -13.23 -17.53 8.50
C GLU A 60 -14.74 -17.40 8.70
N LYS A 61 -15.28 -16.18 8.72
CA LYS A 61 -16.68 -15.96 9.14
C LYS A 61 -17.78 -16.26 8.12
N LYS A 62 -17.46 -16.65 6.88
CA LYS A 62 -18.50 -16.89 5.86
C LYS A 62 -18.59 -18.33 5.33
N ILE A 63 -17.69 -19.23 5.74
CA ILE A 63 -17.72 -20.62 5.25
C ILE A 63 -18.30 -21.58 6.30
N THR A 64 -18.37 -21.18 7.57
CA THR A 64 -18.93 -22.03 8.63
C THR A 64 -19.97 -21.28 9.46
N ASN A 65 -21.21 -21.78 9.40
CA ASN A 65 -22.37 -21.49 10.24
C ASN A 65 -23.24 -20.28 9.86
N ASP A 66 -24.05 -20.48 8.82
CA ASP A 66 -25.47 -20.19 8.97
C ASP A 66 -25.99 -20.94 10.21
N HIS A 67 -26.69 -20.21 11.08
CA HIS A 67 -27.27 -20.59 12.38
C HIS A 67 -26.45 -20.20 13.62
N PHE A 68 -26.92 -19.12 14.28
CA PHE A 68 -26.59 -18.64 15.63
C PHE A 68 -25.33 -17.79 15.83
N SER A 69 -25.22 -16.63 15.16
CA SER A 69 -24.50 -15.50 15.78
C SER A 69 -25.45 -14.31 15.92
N SER A 70 -25.52 -13.77 17.15
CA SER A 70 -26.36 -12.62 17.48
C SER A 70 -25.76 -11.35 16.85
N MET A 71 -26.58 -10.35 16.47
CA MET A 71 -26.08 -9.09 15.91
C MET A 71 -25.04 -8.39 16.83
N SER A 72 -25.14 -8.60 18.15
CA SER A 72 -24.17 -8.10 19.13
C SER A 72 -22.78 -8.73 19.00
N ASP A 73 -22.69 -10.00 18.59
CA ASP A 73 -21.39 -10.67 18.40
C ASP A 73 -20.69 -10.17 17.13
N SER A 74 -21.46 -9.77 16.10
CA SER A 74 -20.88 -9.17 14.88
C SER A 74 -20.32 -7.77 15.10
N GLU A 75 -21.00 -6.91 15.86
CA GLU A 75 -20.56 -5.53 16.12
C GLU A 75 -19.30 -5.48 17.00
N ASN A 76 -19.21 -6.35 18.02
CA ASN A 76 -18.02 -6.47 18.86
C ASN A 76 -16.79 -6.91 18.05
N LEU A 77 -16.97 -7.86 17.14
CA LEU A 77 -15.89 -8.38 16.29
C LEU A 77 -15.46 -7.37 15.22
N GLU A 78 -16.37 -6.53 14.72
CA GLU A 78 -16.02 -5.45 13.81
C GLU A 78 -15.24 -4.34 14.54
N THR A 79 -15.62 -4.02 15.77
CA THR A 79 -14.95 -3.02 16.61
C THR A 79 -13.53 -3.47 16.95
N GLU A 80 -13.35 -4.71 17.44
CA GLU A 80 -12.03 -5.27 17.78
C GLU A 80 -11.10 -5.30 16.55
N ARG A 81 -11.66 -5.64 15.39
CA ARG A 81 -10.97 -5.64 14.10
C ARG A 81 -10.48 -4.25 13.70
N ILE A 82 -11.31 -3.22 13.84
CA ILE A 82 -10.97 -1.83 13.53
C ILE A 82 -9.91 -1.30 14.49
N GLU A 83 -10.02 -1.61 15.78
CA GLU A 83 -9.02 -1.29 16.80
C GLU A 83 -7.65 -1.89 16.48
N GLN A 84 -7.61 -3.12 15.95
CA GLN A 84 -6.37 -3.77 15.52
C GLN A 84 -5.77 -3.15 14.25
N ILE A 85 -6.60 -2.67 13.31
CA ILE A 85 -6.13 -1.99 12.09
C ILE A 85 -5.56 -0.60 12.40
N GLY A 86 -6.17 0.14 13.33
CA GLY A 86 -5.87 1.56 13.58
C GLY A 86 -4.37 1.89 13.70
N PRO A 87 -3.60 1.20 14.56
CA PRO A 87 -2.15 1.40 14.70
C PRO A 87 -1.37 1.12 13.40
N ILE A 88 -1.82 0.15 12.60
CA ILE A 88 -1.20 -0.22 11.33
C ILE A 88 -1.44 0.88 10.29
N LEU A 89 -2.67 1.44 10.25
CA LEU A 89 -2.99 2.59 9.42
C LEU A 89 -2.15 3.82 9.79
N GLN A 90 -1.97 4.09 11.08
CA GLN A 90 -1.10 5.18 11.55
C GLN A 90 0.33 5.02 11.06
N TYR A 91 0.88 3.81 11.20
CA TYR A 91 2.24 3.53 10.77
C TYR A 91 2.37 3.67 9.24
N ALA A 92 1.47 3.06 8.48
CA ALA A 92 1.45 3.15 7.03
C ALA A 92 1.36 4.61 6.56
N TYR A 93 0.50 5.41 7.20
CA TYR A 93 0.39 6.84 6.92
C TYR A 93 1.70 7.59 7.18
N LYS A 94 2.36 7.34 8.31
CA LYS A 94 3.68 7.93 8.64
C LYS A 94 4.73 7.57 7.59
N CYS A 95 4.74 6.33 7.10
CA CYS A 95 5.61 5.92 6.00
C CYS A 95 5.33 6.73 4.73
N ILE A 96 4.06 6.94 4.35
CA ILE A 96 3.69 7.75 3.18
C ILE A 96 4.09 9.22 3.36
N GLN A 97 3.95 9.79 4.55
CA GLN A 97 4.32 11.19 4.80
C GLN A 97 5.80 11.48 4.60
N LYS A 98 6.67 10.47 4.64
CA LYS A 98 8.12 10.60 4.51
C LYS A 98 8.63 9.72 3.37
N PRO A 99 8.56 10.20 2.11
CA PRO A 99 9.19 9.50 1.00
C PRO A 99 10.66 9.16 1.33
N PRO A 100 11.12 7.95 1.02
CA PRO A 100 12.48 7.52 1.33
C PRO A 100 13.49 8.41 0.62
N LYS A 101 14.51 8.89 1.32
CA LYS A 101 15.56 9.73 0.72
C LYS A 101 16.63 8.88 0.06
N ASN A 102 17.45 9.49 -0.78
CA ASN A 102 18.55 8.82 -1.49
C ASN A 102 19.60 8.17 -0.55
N SER A 103 19.70 8.66 0.69
CA SER A 103 20.55 8.08 1.73
C SER A 103 19.91 6.86 2.43
N ASP A 104 18.60 6.67 2.25
CA ASP A 104 17.87 5.59 2.90
C ASP A 104 18.07 4.29 2.10
N ARG A 105 18.50 3.24 2.83
CA ARG A 105 18.80 1.92 2.27
C ARG A 105 17.56 1.35 1.55
N LYS A 106 17.78 0.44 0.58
CA LYS A 106 16.73 -0.33 -0.14
C LYS A 106 15.55 -0.80 0.74
N LYS A 107 15.82 -1.12 2.00
CA LYS A 107 14.82 -1.46 3.03
C LYS A 107 13.68 -0.43 3.14
N SER A 108 14.00 0.85 3.36
CA SER A 108 13.00 1.92 3.56
C SER A 108 12.11 2.12 2.33
N THR A 109 12.66 1.96 1.12
CA THR A 109 11.87 2.01 -0.11
C THR A 109 10.84 0.88 -0.18
N HIS A 110 11.20 -0.33 0.25
CA HIS A 110 10.25 -1.45 0.24
C HIS A 110 9.20 -1.29 1.35
N GLU A 111 9.57 -0.78 2.53
CA GLU A 111 8.60 -0.45 3.60
C GLU A 111 7.59 0.62 3.13
N PHE A 112 8.05 1.64 2.40
CA PHE A 112 7.20 2.67 1.79
C PHE A 112 6.24 2.07 0.75
N VAL A 113 6.76 1.27 -0.18
CA VAL A 113 5.95 0.63 -1.23
C VAL A 113 4.92 -0.33 -0.63
N PHE A 114 5.32 -1.11 0.38
CA PHE A 114 4.40 -2.00 1.10
C PHE A 114 3.28 -1.20 1.78
N SER A 115 3.63 -0.12 2.48
CA SER A 115 2.67 0.75 3.15
C SER A 115 1.67 1.39 2.17
N TYR A 116 2.13 1.76 0.96
CA TYR A 116 1.24 2.22 -0.11
C TYR A 116 0.25 1.11 -0.53
N TYR A 117 0.71 -0.11 -0.76
CA TYR A 117 -0.18 -1.21 -1.17
C TYR A 117 -1.16 -1.59 -0.06
N PHE A 118 -0.73 -1.57 1.20
CA PHE A 118 -1.60 -1.78 2.36
C PHE A 118 -2.69 -0.71 2.45
N LEU A 119 -2.33 0.58 2.38
CA LEU A 119 -3.32 1.66 2.40
C LEU A 119 -4.29 1.58 1.22
N ASN A 120 -3.80 1.20 0.05
CA ASN A 120 -4.66 1.00 -1.12
C ASN A 120 -5.60 -0.22 -0.94
N TYR A 121 -5.17 -1.27 -0.24
CA TYR A 121 -6.04 -2.39 0.13
C TYR A 121 -7.16 -1.91 1.07
N ILE A 122 -6.82 -1.18 2.13
CA ILE A 122 -7.83 -0.67 3.09
C ILE A 122 -8.81 0.29 2.40
N ASP A 123 -8.33 1.24 1.59
CA ASP A 123 -9.19 2.17 0.82
C ASP A 123 -10.11 1.45 -0.18
N THR A 124 -9.73 0.26 -0.65
CA THR A 124 -10.51 -0.51 -1.62
C THR A 124 -11.52 -1.44 -0.95
N PHE A 125 -11.09 -2.23 0.04
CA PHE A 125 -11.85 -3.35 0.58
C PHE A 125 -12.31 -3.14 2.03
N ASP A 126 -11.81 -2.13 2.72
CA ASP A 126 -11.99 -1.99 4.17
C ASP A 126 -12.14 -0.51 4.58
N LYS A 127 -12.93 0.24 3.79
CA LYS A 127 -13.14 1.68 3.95
C LYS A 127 -13.66 2.06 5.33
N GLU A 128 -14.51 1.22 5.90
CA GLU A 128 -15.05 1.37 7.25
C GLU A 128 -13.94 1.40 8.29
N ALA A 129 -12.83 0.67 8.08
CA ALA A 129 -11.69 0.76 8.95
C ALA A 129 -11.08 2.17 8.93
N ILE A 130 -10.95 2.84 7.78
CA ILE A 130 -10.49 4.24 7.71
C ILE A 130 -11.48 5.19 8.36
N GLU A 131 -12.78 5.00 8.14
CA GLU A 131 -13.82 5.91 8.62
C GLU A 131 -14.06 5.80 10.12
N LYS A 132 -14.01 4.58 10.67
CA LYS A 132 -14.27 4.29 12.09
C LYS A 132 -13.00 4.23 12.94
N SER A 133 -11.83 4.04 12.33
CA SER A 133 -10.58 4.16 13.08
C SER A 133 -10.44 5.65 13.45
N ASN A 134 -10.59 5.94 14.75
CA ASN A 134 -10.35 7.26 15.35
C ASN A 134 -8.85 7.58 15.31
N VAL A 135 -8.27 7.60 14.12
CA VAL A 135 -6.86 7.82 13.93
C VAL A 135 -6.61 9.31 13.95
N GLU A 136 -6.35 9.81 15.15
CA GLU A 136 -5.97 11.20 15.37
C GLU A 136 -4.80 11.60 14.45
N GLY A 137 -4.97 12.73 13.74
CA GLY A 137 -3.92 13.34 12.93
C GLY A 137 -3.75 12.82 11.49
N ILE A 138 -4.56 11.85 11.02
CA ILE A 138 -4.59 11.53 9.58
C ILE A 138 -5.43 12.55 8.82
N ASN A 139 -4.79 13.29 7.93
CA ASN A 139 -5.51 14.10 6.94
C ASN A 139 -5.88 13.20 5.75
N ILE A 140 -7.12 12.69 5.74
CA ILE A 140 -7.61 11.74 4.74
C ILE A 140 -7.61 12.35 3.32
N GLU A 141 -7.93 13.64 3.18
CA GLU A 141 -7.92 14.30 1.87
C GLU A 141 -6.51 14.41 1.29
N LEU A 142 -5.54 14.79 2.13
CA LEU A 142 -4.14 14.84 1.75
C LEU A 142 -3.62 13.44 1.39
N LEU A 143 -3.95 12.44 2.20
CA LEU A 143 -3.59 11.05 1.94
C LEU A 143 -4.11 10.56 0.58
N LYS A 144 -5.39 10.84 0.27
CA LYS A 144 -5.98 10.50 -1.04
C LYS A 144 -5.24 11.15 -2.21
N LYS A 145 -4.81 12.41 -2.05
CA LYS A 145 -4.00 13.12 -3.06
C LYS A 145 -2.63 12.46 -3.23
N GLN A 146 -1.95 12.10 -2.14
CA GLN A 146 -0.65 11.41 -2.14
C GLN A 146 -0.73 10.03 -2.78
N LEU A 147 -1.66 9.19 -2.36
CA LEU A 147 -1.86 7.85 -2.93
C LEU A 147 -2.19 7.91 -4.42
N LYS A 148 -2.98 8.90 -4.85
CA LYS A 148 -3.27 9.13 -6.28
C LYS A 148 -2.02 9.49 -7.08
N LEU A 149 -1.16 10.36 -6.54
CA LEU A 149 0.10 10.72 -7.21
C LEU A 149 1.05 9.51 -7.31
N ILE A 150 1.17 8.70 -6.25
CA ILE A 150 1.96 7.45 -6.28
C ILE A 150 1.42 6.50 -7.36
N ARG A 151 0.10 6.26 -7.37
CA ARG A 151 -0.57 5.40 -8.34
C ARG A 151 -0.37 5.85 -9.78
N ASP A 152 -0.58 7.13 -10.05
CA ASP A 152 -0.40 7.73 -11.38
C ASP A 152 1.05 7.59 -11.82
N THR A 153 2.00 7.80 -10.92
CA THR A 153 3.44 7.65 -11.19
C THR A 153 3.80 6.21 -11.54
N CYS A 154 3.40 5.25 -10.70
CA CYS A 154 3.61 3.83 -10.97
C CYS A 154 2.98 3.43 -12.32
N ARG A 155 1.79 3.94 -12.64
CA ARG A 155 1.13 3.65 -13.92
C ARG A 155 1.93 4.19 -15.11
N ILE A 156 2.47 5.41 -15.02
CA ILE A 156 3.28 6.01 -16.08
C ILE A 156 4.59 5.23 -16.26
N LEU A 157 5.29 4.91 -15.16
CA LEU A 157 6.57 4.18 -15.22
C LEU A 157 6.43 2.74 -15.73
N ASN A 158 5.29 2.10 -15.45
CA ASN A 158 4.99 0.73 -15.86
C ASN A 158 4.12 0.65 -17.13
N ASP A 159 4.02 1.72 -17.93
CA ASP A 159 3.31 1.67 -19.21
C ASP A 159 4.21 1.02 -20.28
N PRO A 160 3.91 -0.21 -20.74
CA PRO A 160 4.76 -0.90 -21.69
C PRO A 160 4.59 -0.35 -23.13
N PHE A 161 3.65 0.58 -23.36
CA PHE A 161 3.31 1.08 -24.69
C PHE A 161 3.90 2.46 -25.00
N ASP A 162 4.57 3.10 -24.05
CA ASP A 162 5.16 4.42 -24.23
C ASP A 162 6.69 4.39 -24.09
N PHE A 163 7.36 5.08 -25.01
CA PHE A 163 8.80 5.31 -24.94
C PHE A 163 9.17 6.08 -23.68
N TYR A 164 10.38 5.81 -23.17
CA TYR A 164 10.90 6.38 -21.92
C TYR A 164 10.74 7.90 -21.84
N GLU A 165 11.10 8.65 -22.89
CA GLU A 165 10.99 10.11 -22.94
C GLU A 165 9.54 10.61 -22.79
N LYS A 166 8.58 9.89 -23.37
CA LYS A 166 7.16 10.24 -23.29
C LYS A 166 6.60 9.96 -21.89
N ASN A 167 7.06 8.90 -21.23
CA ASN A 167 6.72 8.61 -19.84
C ASN A 167 7.35 9.65 -18.90
N GLN A 168 8.59 10.07 -19.14
CA GLN A 168 9.24 11.13 -18.38
C GLN A 168 8.47 12.46 -18.48
N LEU A 169 8.10 12.90 -19.68
CA LEU A 169 7.29 14.11 -19.88
C LEU A 169 5.92 14.03 -19.20
N LYS A 170 5.25 12.86 -19.25
CA LYS A 170 3.97 12.65 -18.54
C LYS A 170 4.14 12.75 -17.03
N LEU A 171 5.23 12.20 -16.50
CA LEU A 171 5.54 12.20 -15.08
C LEU A 171 5.87 13.62 -14.59
N GLU A 172 6.74 14.34 -15.29
CA GLU A 172 7.08 15.74 -15.00
C GLU A 172 5.83 16.64 -15.00
N LYS A 173 4.96 16.47 -16.01
CA LYS A 173 3.69 17.21 -16.08
C LYS A 173 2.79 16.92 -14.88
N LYS A 174 2.69 15.66 -14.46
CA LYS A 174 1.88 15.25 -13.31
C LYS A 174 2.44 15.80 -12.01
N ILE A 175 3.74 15.65 -11.76
CA ILE A 175 4.39 16.19 -10.56
C ILE A 175 4.23 17.71 -10.51
N THR A 176 4.42 18.41 -11.63
CA THR A 176 4.21 19.86 -11.73
C THR A 176 2.78 20.27 -11.37
N GLN A 177 1.75 19.50 -11.76
CA GLN A 177 0.37 19.77 -11.37
C GLN A 177 0.17 19.67 -9.86
N TYR A 178 0.77 18.69 -9.21
CA TYR A 178 0.66 18.48 -7.77
C TYR A 178 1.50 19.49 -6.96
N LYS A 179 2.64 19.94 -7.49
CA LYS A 179 3.45 21.02 -6.88
C LYS A 179 2.71 22.34 -6.77
N LYS A 180 1.73 22.62 -7.64
CA LYS A 180 0.89 23.83 -7.57
C LYS A 180 -0.07 23.84 -6.38
N ASN A 181 -0.30 22.69 -5.75
CA ASN A 181 -1.09 22.60 -4.53
C ASN A 181 -0.18 22.81 -3.31
N LYS A 182 -0.42 23.86 -2.53
CA LYS A 182 0.38 24.24 -1.35
C LYS A 182 0.55 23.10 -0.33
N GLU A 183 -0.46 22.26 -0.15
CA GLU A 183 -0.41 21.13 0.78
C GLU A 183 0.48 19.99 0.28
N MET A 184 0.59 19.86 -1.05
CA MET A 184 1.33 18.79 -1.73
C MET A 184 2.70 19.25 -2.22
N GLU A 185 3.00 20.54 -2.21
CA GLU A 185 4.19 21.11 -2.85
C GLU A 185 5.48 20.49 -2.33
N LYS A 186 5.68 20.55 -1.01
CA LYS A 186 6.87 19.99 -0.35
C LYS A 186 6.93 18.48 -0.55
N TRP A 187 5.84 17.77 -0.28
CA TRP A 187 5.78 16.32 -0.36
C TRP A 187 6.03 15.80 -1.79
N SER A 188 5.46 16.45 -2.80
CA SER A 188 5.61 16.04 -4.21
C SER A 188 7.04 16.23 -4.71
N LYS A 189 7.74 17.25 -4.19
CA LYS A 189 9.17 17.46 -4.46
C LYS A 189 10.01 16.36 -3.80
N GLU A 190 9.77 16.06 -2.53
CA GLU A 190 10.48 14.97 -1.83
C GLU A 190 10.22 13.60 -2.49
N PHE A 191 8.99 13.36 -2.95
CA PHE A 191 8.63 12.15 -3.68
C PHE A 191 9.30 12.05 -5.06
N GLU A 192 9.36 13.16 -5.82
CA GLU A 192 10.10 13.22 -7.09
C GLU A 192 11.59 12.91 -6.90
N GLU A 193 12.22 13.53 -5.92
CA GLU A 193 13.62 13.29 -5.58
C GLU A 193 13.88 11.82 -5.23
N ALA A 194 12.95 11.18 -4.50
CA ALA A 194 13.01 9.76 -4.17
C ALA A 194 12.87 8.84 -5.39
N LEU A 195 12.04 9.20 -6.36
CA LEU A 195 11.76 8.42 -7.57
C LEU A 195 12.91 8.42 -8.57
N PHE A 196 13.57 9.57 -8.76
CA PHE A 196 14.60 9.77 -9.78
C PHE A 196 16.02 9.53 -9.29
N SER A 197 16.20 9.00 -8.07
CA SER A 197 17.51 8.49 -7.67
C SER A 197 17.79 7.15 -8.33
N TRP A 198 18.99 7.04 -8.88
CA TRP A 198 19.40 6.04 -9.87
C TRP A 198 19.28 4.57 -9.39
N GLU A 199 19.12 4.32 -8.09
CA GLU A 199 18.92 2.97 -7.53
C GLU A 199 17.44 2.54 -7.43
N ASN A 200 16.47 3.47 -7.52
CA ASN A 200 15.05 3.19 -7.31
C ASN A 200 14.26 2.96 -8.62
N MET A 201 14.82 3.29 -9.78
CA MET A 201 14.17 3.04 -11.07
C MET A 201 13.92 1.55 -11.33
N ASP A 202 14.79 0.66 -10.83
CA ASP A 202 14.63 -0.80 -10.96
C ASP A 202 13.47 -1.36 -10.11
N LEU A 203 13.03 -0.66 -9.06
CA LEU A 203 11.90 -1.09 -8.22
C LEU A 203 10.54 -0.83 -8.88
N PHE A 204 10.49 0.07 -9.86
CA PHE A 204 9.28 0.45 -10.58
C PHE A 204 9.27 0.03 -12.06
N GLN A 205 10.29 -0.68 -12.53
CA GLN A 205 10.34 -1.29 -13.86
C GLN A 205 10.30 -2.83 -13.73
N PRO A 206 9.31 -3.53 -14.30
CA PRO A 206 9.42 -4.97 -14.48
C PRO A 206 10.29 -5.20 -15.72
N LEU A 207 11.48 -5.76 -15.50
CA LEU A 207 12.27 -6.45 -16.52
C LEU A 207 12.70 -5.56 -17.70
N ARG A 208 13.83 -4.86 -17.55
CA ARG A 208 14.76 -4.72 -18.68
C ARG A 208 15.38 -6.10 -18.93
N GLN A 209 14.63 -6.98 -19.58
CA GLN A 209 15.20 -8.19 -20.14
C GLN A 209 15.98 -7.81 -21.40
N SER A 210 17.31 -8.00 -21.30
CA SER A 210 18.15 -8.65 -22.31
C SER A 210 17.91 -8.25 -23.77
N HIS A 211 18.80 -7.39 -24.26
CA HIS A 211 19.31 -7.52 -25.62
C HIS A 211 20.60 -8.34 -25.59
#